data_AF-A0A929G3R6-F1
#
_entry.id   AF-A0A929G3R6-F1
#
_cell.length_a   1.000
_cell.length_b   1.000
_cell.length_c   1.000
_cell.angle_alpha   90.00
_cell.angle_beta   90.00
_cell.angle_gamma   90.00
#
_symmetry.space_group_name_H-M   'P 1'
#
loop_
_entity.id
_entity.type
_entity.pdbx_description
1 polymer ?
#
loop_
_entity_poly.entity_id
_entity_poly.type
_entity_poly.pdbx_seq_one_letter_code
_entity_poly.pdbx_strand_id
1 'polypeptide(L)'
;MAVTKAEVRSGAYYDSVILMQLQRSLADLPGVLDAGVVMGTDANKDILAQSDLLTPEAQAAVADDLVIVVRAEDAAVAEAALGQVDELLLTRRRGDFEQEFRPRSLESAVQMLPAAQWVLVSVPGRYAAGVARQALRLGKNVFLYSDNVSLDDETALKQMAAEKGLLVMGPDCGTAIVNGVGLGFANRVRRGPIGLV
;
A
#
# COMPACT_ATOMS: atom_id res chain seq x y z
N MET A 1 -1.36 22.73 23.44
CA MET A 1 -2.35 21.65 23.67
C MET A 1 -2.37 20.85 22.40
N ALA A 2 -2.34 19.52 22.49
CA ALA A 2 -2.33 18.69 21.31
C ALA A 2 -3.57 18.97 20.43
N VAL A 3 -3.37 19.07 19.13
CA VAL A 3 -4.42 19.35 18.14
C VAL A 3 -4.42 18.27 17.09
N THR A 4 -5.61 17.80 16.71
CA THR A 4 -5.81 16.91 15.57
C THR A 4 -6.38 17.70 14.41
N LYS A 5 -5.76 17.61 13.23
CA LYS A 5 -6.23 18.20 11.98
C LYS A 5 -6.36 17.13 10.91
N ALA A 6 -7.36 17.28 10.05
CA ALA A 6 -7.59 16.41 8.91
C ALA A 6 -7.61 17.20 7.61
N GLU A 7 -7.07 16.60 6.56
CA GLU A 7 -7.13 17.06 5.17
C GLU A 7 -7.72 15.93 4.32
N VAL A 8 -8.80 16.22 3.60
CA VAL A 8 -9.48 15.27 2.70
C VAL A 8 -9.27 15.73 1.28
N ARG A 9 -8.75 14.83 0.43
CA ARG A 9 -8.47 15.09 -0.98
C ARG A 9 -9.28 14.16 -1.87
N SER A 10 -10.21 14.73 -2.63
CA SER A 10 -11.09 13.96 -3.51
C SER A 10 -10.45 13.59 -4.84
N GLY A 11 -10.79 12.41 -5.34
CA GLY A 11 -10.43 11.94 -6.69
C GLY A 11 -8.95 11.55 -6.86
N ALA A 12 -8.21 11.41 -5.76
CA ALA A 12 -6.81 11.02 -5.78
C ALA A 12 -6.63 9.64 -5.12
N TYR A 13 -6.76 8.58 -5.91
CA TYR A 13 -6.51 7.22 -5.44
C TYR A 13 -5.01 6.97 -5.33
N TYR A 14 -4.59 6.45 -4.18
CA TYR A 14 -3.24 5.98 -3.93
C TYR A 14 -3.30 4.54 -3.41
N ASP A 15 -2.32 3.72 -3.76
CA ASP A 15 -2.20 2.37 -3.20
C ASP A 15 -1.84 2.42 -1.71
N SER A 16 -2.24 1.40 -0.95
CA SER A 16 -2.05 1.35 0.50
C SER A 16 -0.58 1.39 0.92
N VAL A 17 0.35 0.96 0.07
CA VAL A 17 1.78 0.99 0.38
C VAL A 17 2.27 2.43 0.39
N ILE A 18 1.89 3.24 -0.60
CA ILE A 18 2.17 4.68 -0.63
C ILE A 18 1.59 5.37 0.60
N LEU A 19 0.33 5.06 0.94
CA LEU A 19 -0.36 5.65 2.09
C LEU A 19 0.36 5.34 3.40
N MET A 20 0.74 4.08 3.63
CA MET A 20 1.41 3.67 4.87
C MET A 20 2.82 4.22 4.99
N GLN A 21 3.54 4.32 3.89
CA GLN A 21 4.83 5.00 3.88
C GLN A 21 4.65 6.49 4.20
N LEU A 22 3.62 7.15 3.65
CA LEU A 22 3.34 8.57 3.91
C LEU A 22 2.98 8.79 5.38
N GLN A 23 2.11 7.94 5.93
CA GLN A 23 1.77 7.95 7.36
C GLN A 23 3.01 7.87 8.23
N ARG A 24 3.92 6.92 7.95
CA ARG A 24 5.17 6.79 8.69
C ARG A 24 6.03 8.05 8.61
N SER A 25 6.17 8.63 7.42
CA SER A 25 6.95 9.86 7.26
C SER A 25 6.36 11.04 8.02
N LEU A 26 5.03 11.16 8.08
CA LEU A 26 4.37 12.20 8.87
C LEU A 26 4.57 11.96 10.37
N ALA A 27 4.45 10.70 10.83
CA ALA A 27 4.67 10.33 12.22
C ALA A 27 6.13 10.53 12.68
N ASP A 28 7.10 10.45 11.76
CA ASP A 28 8.51 10.70 12.05
C ASP A 28 8.86 12.22 12.13
N LEU A 29 7.92 13.14 11.84
CA LEU A 29 8.17 14.58 11.92
C LEU A 29 8.21 15.08 13.37
N PRO A 30 9.11 16.03 13.71
CA PRO A 30 9.20 16.59 15.06
C PRO A 30 7.88 17.23 15.51
N GLY A 31 7.42 16.86 16.71
CA GLY A 31 6.20 17.38 17.33
C GLY A 31 4.89 16.77 16.79
N VAL A 32 4.96 15.83 15.84
CA VAL A 32 3.84 14.97 15.49
C VAL A 32 3.74 13.84 16.51
N LEU A 33 2.58 13.70 17.12
CA LEU A 33 2.29 12.66 18.12
C LEU A 33 1.75 11.40 17.45
N ASP A 34 0.97 11.58 16.38
CA ASP A 34 0.39 10.47 15.62
C ASP A 34 -0.09 10.96 14.24
N ALA A 35 -0.17 10.04 13.28
CA ALA A 35 -0.68 10.34 11.94
C ALA A 35 -1.45 9.15 11.38
N GLY A 36 -2.52 9.44 10.64
CA GLY A 36 -3.33 8.45 9.92
C GLY A 36 -3.45 8.86 8.46
N VAL A 37 -3.07 7.98 7.54
CA VAL A 37 -3.19 8.25 6.09
C VAL A 37 -3.86 7.06 5.43
N VAL A 38 -5.09 7.25 4.98
CA VAL A 38 -5.95 6.15 4.51
C VAL A 38 -6.85 6.61 3.36
N MET A 39 -7.41 5.65 2.62
CA MET A 39 -8.58 5.92 1.76
C MET A 39 -9.84 6.00 2.62
N GLY A 40 -10.84 6.81 2.24
CA GLY A 40 -12.08 7.02 2.99
C GLY A 40 -13.08 5.86 2.97
N THR A 41 -12.62 4.61 2.95
CA THR A 41 -13.47 3.41 3.08
C THR A 41 -13.94 3.24 4.52
N ASP A 42 -15.07 2.58 4.73
CA ASP A 42 -15.62 2.38 6.09
C ASP A 42 -14.66 1.61 7.01
N ALA A 43 -14.01 0.56 6.48
CA ALA A 43 -12.98 -0.18 7.22
C ALA A 43 -11.82 0.70 7.69
N ASN A 44 -11.37 1.65 6.86
CA ASN A 44 -10.30 2.56 7.24
C ASN A 44 -10.74 3.64 8.23
N LYS A 45 -12.02 4.07 8.17
CA LYS A 45 -12.58 4.99 9.18
C LYS A 45 -12.63 4.33 10.55
N ASP A 46 -12.95 3.04 10.62
CA ASP A 46 -12.90 2.28 11.87
C ASP A 46 -11.48 2.21 12.45
N ILE A 47 -10.45 2.06 11.60
CA ILE A 47 -9.04 2.11 12.01
C ILE A 47 -8.67 3.49 12.60
N LEU A 48 -9.10 4.58 11.96
CA LEU A 48 -8.90 5.93 12.48
C LEU A 48 -9.61 6.14 13.82
N ALA A 49 -10.81 5.56 13.99
CA ALA A 49 -11.57 5.66 15.24
C ALA A 49 -10.84 4.96 16.40
N GLN A 50 -10.29 3.77 16.15
CA GLN A 50 -9.52 3.02 17.15
C GLN A 50 -8.22 3.72 17.58
N SER A 51 -7.71 4.63 16.75
CA SER A 51 -6.47 5.38 17.01
C SER A 51 -6.72 6.79 17.59
N ASP A 52 -7.98 7.13 17.92
CA ASP A 52 -8.41 8.49 18.30
C ASP A 52 -8.04 9.56 17.25
N LEU A 53 -8.07 9.19 15.96
CA LEU A 53 -7.75 10.04 14.82
C LEU A 53 -8.96 10.32 13.92
N LEU A 54 -10.13 9.74 14.20
CA LEU A 54 -11.31 9.98 13.38
C LEU A 54 -11.89 11.39 13.66
N THR A 55 -11.76 12.29 12.68
CA THR A 55 -12.37 13.63 12.72
C THR A 55 -13.71 13.67 11.97
N PRO A 56 -14.56 14.69 12.19
CA PRO A 56 -15.80 14.85 11.43
C PRO A 56 -15.58 14.92 9.91
N GLU A 57 -14.48 15.53 9.46
CA GLU A 57 -14.10 15.60 8.05
C GLU A 57 -13.74 14.22 7.50
N ALA A 58 -12.97 13.43 8.24
CA ALA A 58 -12.62 12.05 7.87
C ALA A 58 -13.86 11.13 7.83
N GLN A 59 -14.84 11.34 8.71
CA GLN A 59 -16.09 10.59 8.72
C GLN A 59 -16.92 10.86 7.46
N ALA A 60 -16.92 12.10 6.97
CA ALA A 60 -17.66 12.54 5.79
C ALA A 60 -17.02 12.13 4.45
N ALA A 61 -15.74 11.70 4.46
CA ALA A 61 -15.02 11.28 3.26
C ALA A 61 -15.67 10.05 2.61
N VAL A 62 -15.60 9.94 1.28
CA VAL A 62 -16.04 8.76 0.52
C VAL A 62 -14.88 7.81 0.22
N ALA A 63 -15.19 6.60 -0.25
CA ALA A 63 -14.20 5.54 -0.47
C ALA A 63 -13.01 5.91 -1.38
N ASP A 64 -13.22 6.80 -2.35
CA ASP A 64 -12.19 7.27 -3.30
C ASP A 64 -11.45 8.53 -2.82
N ASP A 65 -11.78 9.06 -1.64
CA ASP A 65 -11.07 10.20 -1.05
C ASP A 65 -9.84 9.75 -0.27
N LEU A 66 -8.73 10.48 -0.41
CA LEU A 66 -7.58 10.37 0.46
C LEU A 66 -7.83 11.18 1.73
N VAL A 67 -7.75 10.52 2.89
CA VAL A 67 -7.87 11.12 4.22
C VAL A 67 -6.51 11.13 4.89
N ILE A 68 -6.03 12.32 5.26
CA ILE A 68 -4.79 12.53 6.00
C ILE A 68 -5.16 13.19 7.33
N VAL A 69 -4.78 12.56 8.44
CA VAL A 69 -4.98 13.08 9.79
C VAL A 69 -3.65 13.21 10.48
N VAL A 70 -3.39 14.35 11.12
CA VAL A 70 -2.19 14.60 11.92
C VAL A 70 -2.61 15.07 13.31
N ARG A 71 -2.16 14.36 14.34
CA ARG A 71 -2.23 14.79 15.74
C ARG A 71 -0.85 15.29 16.16
N ALA A 72 -0.75 16.56 16.53
CA ALA A 72 0.53 17.20 16.87
C ALA A 72 0.44 17.96 18.21
N GLU A 73 1.59 18.35 18.77
CA GLU A 73 1.70 19.08 20.03
C GLU A 73 1.00 20.45 20.02
N ASP A 74 0.95 21.08 18.84
CA ASP A 74 0.23 22.33 18.58
C ASP A 74 -0.26 22.45 17.13
N ALA A 75 -1.05 23.50 16.87
CA ALA A 75 -1.66 23.74 15.58
C ALA A 75 -0.67 24.15 14.48
N ALA A 76 0.47 24.74 14.81
CA ALA A 76 1.48 25.17 13.84
C ALA A 76 2.26 23.95 13.31
N VAL A 77 2.58 23.00 14.19
CA VAL A 77 3.21 21.72 13.80
C VAL A 77 2.26 20.89 12.93
N ALA A 78 0.98 20.81 13.28
CA ALA A 78 -0.01 20.09 12.47
C ALA A 78 -0.12 20.67 11.04
N GLU A 79 -0.17 21.99 10.90
CA GLU A 79 -0.20 22.66 9.59
C GLU A 79 1.11 22.48 8.81
N ALA A 80 2.26 22.56 9.49
CA ALA A 80 3.55 22.33 8.86
C ALA A 80 3.71 20.88 8.35
N ALA A 81 3.16 19.91 9.08
CA ALA A 81 3.14 18.51 8.66
C ALA A 81 2.23 18.28 7.44
N LEU A 82 1.01 18.85 7.45
CA LEU A 82 0.11 18.80 6.29
C LEU A 82 0.72 19.48 5.06
N GLY A 83 1.39 20.62 5.24
CA GLY A 83 2.10 21.32 4.16
C GLY A 83 3.23 20.51 3.52
N GLN A 84 3.79 19.51 4.21
CA GLN A 84 4.83 18.62 3.68
C GLN A 84 4.27 17.42 2.89
N VAL A 85 2.96 17.17 2.93
CA VAL A 85 2.34 16.00 2.27
C VAL A 85 2.69 15.94 0.77
N ASP A 86 2.58 17.07 0.06
CA ASP A 86 2.84 17.11 -1.38
C ASP A 86 4.31 16.81 -1.68
N GLU A 87 5.23 17.37 -0.91
CA GLU A 87 6.65 17.10 -1.05
C GLU A 87 6.97 15.64 -0.72
N LEU A 88 6.38 15.06 0.32
CA LEU A 88 6.57 13.66 0.68
C LEU A 88 6.01 12.72 -0.39
N LEU A 89 4.87 13.05 -1.00
CA LEU A 89 4.30 12.30 -2.13
C LEU A 89 5.17 12.43 -3.40
N LEU A 90 5.70 13.62 -3.68
CA LEU A 90 6.52 13.89 -4.87
C LEU A 90 7.94 13.32 -4.76
N THR A 91 8.59 13.50 -3.61
CA THR A 91 9.94 12.97 -3.34
C THR A 91 9.93 11.45 -3.41
N ARG A 92 8.83 10.79 -3.05
CA ARG A 92 8.69 9.34 -3.23
C ARG A 92 8.42 8.88 -4.64
N ARG A 93 7.81 9.71 -5.49
CA ARG A 93 7.88 9.45 -6.95
C ARG A 93 9.33 9.42 -7.42
N ARG A 94 10.28 10.04 -6.71
CA ARG A 94 11.72 10.12 -7.05
C ARG A 94 12.64 9.24 -6.20
N GLY A 95 12.15 8.33 -5.37
CA GLY A 95 13.02 7.51 -4.52
C GLY A 95 14.10 6.77 -5.33
N ASP A 96 15.37 7.09 -5.06
CA ASP A 96 16.70 6.47 -5.32
C ASP A 96 16.96 5.57 -6.53
N PHE A 97 16.03 5.42 -7.46
CA PHE A 97 16.32 4.87 -8.79
C PHE A 97 16.58 6.06 -9.72
N GLU A 98 17.85 6.33 -10.00
CA GLU A 98 18.27 7.23 -11.08
C GLU A 98 17.47 6.89 -12.35
N GLN A 99 16.47 7.70 -12.68
CA GLN A 99 15.80 7.83 -13.99
C GLN A 99 15.67 6.56 -14.85
N GLU A 100 15.41 5.39 -14.28
CA GLU A 100 15.00 4.24 -15.08
C GLU A 100 13.56 4.44 -15.52
N PHE A 101 13.35 4.42 -16.84
CA PHE A 101 12.05 4.51 -17.48
C PHE A 101 11.04 3.62 -16.74
N ARG A 102 9.98 4.23 -16.17
CA ARG A 102 8.94 3.47 -15.49
C ARG A 102 7.99 2.89 -16.54
N PRO A 103 7.93 1.55 -16.69
CA PRO A 103 7.04 0.93 -17.65
C PRO A 103 5.58 1.21 -17.26
N ARG A 104 4.74 1.46 -18.27
CA ARG A 104 3.30 1.71 -18.09
C ARG A 104 2.43 0.46 -18.25
N SER A 105 3.05 -0.68 -18.51
CA SER A 105 2.40 -1.99 -18.62
C SER A 105 3.27 -3.07 -17.98
N LEU A 106 2.62 -4.15 -17.56
CA LEU A 106 3.32 -5.28 -16.96
C LEU A 106 4.20 -6.01 -17.99
N GLU A 107 3.78 -6.06 -19.25
CA GLU A 107 4.57 -6.63 -20.35
C GLU A 107 5.91 -5.91 -20.51
N SER A 108 5.88 -4.57 -20.56
CA SER A 108 7.11 -3.78 -20.69
C SER A 108 7.99 -3.93 -19.46
N ALA A 109 7.41 -4.00 -18.27
CA ALA A 109 8.16 -4.25 -17.03
C ALA A 109 8.87 -5.62 -17.04
N VAL A 110 8.18 -6.67 -17.52
CA VAL A 110 8.76 -8.01 -17.64
C VAL A 110 9.84 -8.06 -18.71
N GLN A 111 9.73 -7.29 -19.80
CA GLN A 111 10.79 -7.17 -20.81
C GLN A 111 12.03 -6.46 -20.27
N MET A 112 11.84 -5.41 -19.45
CA MET A 112 12.94 -4.67 -18.82
C MET A 112 13.63 -5.49 -17.73
N LEU A 113 12.87 -6.29 -16.97
CA LEU A 113 13.40 -7.12 -15.89
C LEU A 113 12.96 -8.59 -16.05
N PRO A 114 13.50 -9.32 -17.05
CA PRO A 114 13.06 -10.68 -17.36
C PRO A 114 13.34 -11.66 -16.22
N ALA A 115 14.39 -11.42 -15.44
CA ALA A 115 14.78 -12.24 -14.30
C ALA A 115 13.84 -12.12 -13.09
N ALA A 116 12.97 -11.09 -13.03
CA ALA A 116 12.00 -10.96 -11.94
C ALA A 116 11.08 -12.18 -11.91
N GLN A 117 10.88 -12.78 -10.73
CA GLN A 117 10.04 -13.97 -10.55
C GLN A 117 8.70 -13.65 -9.88
N TRP A 118 8.58 -12.47 -9.27
CA TRP A 118 7.45 -12.06 -8.44
C TRP A 118 6.86 -10.74 -8.95
N VAL A 119 5.53 -10.64 -8.90
CA VAL A 119 4.78 -9.41 -9.11
C VAL A 119 4.00 -9.12 -7.82
N LEU A 120 4.26 -7.95 -7.23
CA LEU A 120 3.50 -7.43 -6.09
C LEU A 120 2.33 -6.59 -6.63
N VAL A 121 1.11 -6.95 -6.25
CA VAL A 121 -0.13 -6.29 -6.70
C VAL A 121 -0.79 -5.60 -5.52
N SER A 122 -0.87 -4.27 -5.59
CA SER A 122 -1.46 -3.39 -4.55
C SER A 122 -2.47 -2.37 -5.14
N VAL A 123 -3.09 -2.70 -6.28
CA VAL A 123 -4.13 -1.87 -6.93
C VAL A 123 -5.50 -2.04 -6.25
N PRO A 124 -6.53 -1.22 -6.56
CA PRO A 124 -7.88 -1.45 -6.01
C PRO A 124 -8.37 -2.88 -6.28
N GLY A 125 -9.04 -3.50 -5.29
CA GLY A 125 -9.51 -4.90 -5.36
C GLY A 125 -10.26 -5.25 -6.65
N ARG A 126 -11.14 -4.34 -7.10
CA ARG A 126 -11.90 -4.48 -8.36
C ARG A 126 -11.04 -4.67 -9.62
N TYR A 127 -9.78 -4.27 -9.60
CA TYR A 127 -8.82 -4.45 -10.70
C TYR A 127 -7.76 -5.51 -10.40
N ALA A 128 -7.56 -5.88 -9.13
CA ALA A 128 -6.43 -6.68 -8.68
C ALA A 128 -6.42 -8.07 -9.31
N ALA A 129 -7.59 -8.71 -9.47
CA ALA A 129 -7.71 -10.00 -10.14
C ALA A 129 -7.26 -9.96 -11.61
N GLY A 130 -7.59 -8.88 -12.33
CA GLY A 130 -7.16 -8.68 -13.72
C GLY A 130 -5.64 -8.58 -13.84
N VAL A 131 -5.01 -7.80 -12.97
CA VAL A 131 -3.55 -7.62 -12.93
C VAL A 131 -2.85 -8.92 -12.53
N ALA A 132 -3.35 -9.63 -11.52
CA ALA A 132 -2.80 -10.92 -11.10
C ALA A 132 -2.87 -11.97 -12.23
N ARG A 133 -3.99 -12.04 -12.95
CA ARG A 133 -4.16 -12.94 -14.09
C ARG A 133 -3.15 -12.62 -15.21
N GLN A 134 -2.90 -11.35 -15.47
CA GLN A 134 -1.88 -10.91 -16.44
C GLN A 134 -0.48 -11.34 -16.02
N ALA A 135 -0.12 -11.16 -14.74
CA ALA A 135 1.17 -11.62 -14.20
C ALA A 135 1.38 -13.14 -14.36
N LEU A 136 0.35 -13.94 -14.06
CA LEU A 136 0.39 -15.40 -14.23
C LEU A 136 0.54 -15.80 -15.71
N ARG A 137 -0.11 -15.09 -16.64
CA ARG A 137 0.08 -15.32 -18.09
C ARG A 137 1.52 -15.06 -18.53
N LEU A 138 2.17 -14.07 -17.92
CA LEU A 138 3.57 -13.71 -18.15
C LEU A 138 4.56 -14.61 -17.39
N GLY A 139 4.08 -15.68 -16.73
CA GLY A 139 4.94 -16.66 -16.06
C GLY A 139 5.54 -16.16 -14.74
N LYS A 140 4.87 -15.24 -14.04
CA LYS A 140 5.35 -14.65 -12.78
C LYS A 140 4.50 -15.11 -11.61
N ASN A 141 5.12 -15.35 -10.46
CA ASN A 141 4.43 -15.56 -9.20
C ASN A 141 3.78 -14.25 -8.74
N VAL A 142 2.70 -14.34 -7.97
CA VAL A 142 1.93 -13.17 -7.54
C VAL A 142 1.89 -13.09 -6.02
N PHE A 143 2.24 -11.92 -5.49
CA PHE A 143 1.92 -11.51 -4.13
C PHE A 143 0.79 -10.48 -4.22
N LEU A 144 -0.42 -10.90 -3.88
CA LEU A 144 -1.65 -10.14 -3.98
C LEU A 144 -1.95 -9.49 -2.64
N TYR A 145 -1.37 -8.30 -2.46
CA TYR A 145 -1.59 -7.47 -1.28
C TYR A 145 -3.00 -6.89 -1.26
N SER A 146 -3.54 -6.56 -2.43
CA SER A 146 -4.89 -6.02 -2.57
C SER A 146 -5.96 -6.90 -1.90
N ASP A 147 -6.80 -6.27 -1.10
CA ASP A 147 -8.04 -6.83 -0.55
C ASP A 147 -9.24 -6.58 -1.50
N ASN A 148 -10.43 -7.05 -1.13
CA ASN A 148 -11.70 -6.91 -1.87
C ASN A 148 -11.67 -7.57 -3.25
N VAL A 149 -11.10 -8.77 -3.30
CA VAL A 149 -11.14 -9.67 -4.45
C VAL A 149 -12.13 -10.79 -4.15
N SER A 150 -12.96 -11.15 -5.12
CA SER A 150 -13.99 -12.18 -4.93
C SER A 150 -13.37 -13.56 -4.68
N LEU A 151 -14.05 -14.43 -3.92
CA LEU A 151 -13.61 -15.82 -3.71
C LEU A 151 -13.51 -16.62 -5.02
N ASP A 152 -14.38 -16.32 -5.98
CA ASP A 152 -14.35 -16.94 -7.30
C ASP A 152 -13.07 -16.55 -8.06
N ASP A 153 -12.70 -15.25 -8.03
CA ASP A 153 -11.45 -14.79 -8.63
C ASP A 153 -10.23 -15.35 -7.91
N GLU A 154 -10.21 -15.38 -6.58
CA GLU A 154 -9.13 -15.99 -5.81
C GLU A 154 -8.94 -17.47 -6.21
N THR A 155 -10.02 -18.23 -6.24
CA THR A 155 -10.00 -19.65 -6.59
C THR A 155 -9.47 -19.83 -8.01
N ALA A 156 -9.97 -19.06 -8.97
CA ALA A 156 -9.54 -19.12 -10.36
C ALA A 156 -8.05 -18.75 -10.53
N LEU A 157 -7.56 -17.75 -9.79
CA LEU A 157 -6.14 -17.35 -9.82
C LEU A 157 -5.24 -18.44 -9.25
N LYS A 158 -5.61 -19.04 -8.12
CA LYS A 158 -4.83 -20.12 -7.49
C LYS A 158 -4.82 -21.39 -8.34
N GLN A 159 -5.94 -21.74 -8.97
CA GLN A 159 -6.01 -22.85 -9.93
C GLN A 159 -5.10 -22.60 -11.14
N MET A 160 -5.20 -21.42 -11.76
CA MET A 160 -4.36 -21.03 -12.89
C MET A 160 -2.86 -21.05 -12.53
N ALA A 161 -2.50 -20.61 -11.32
CA ALA A 161 -1.13 -20.65 -10.83
C ALA A 161 -0.64 -22.09 -10.66
N ALA A 162 -1.45 -22.96 -10.03
CA ALA A 162 -1.12 -24.36 -9.86
C ALA A 162 -0.89 -25.09 -11.20
N GLU A 163 -1.76 -24.86 -12.19
CA GLU A 163 -1.61 -25.41 -13.56
C GLU A 163 -0.30 -24.98 -14.23
N LYS A 164 0.21 -23.80 -13.89
CA LYS A 164 1.44 -23.22 -14.44
C LYS A 164 2.69 -23.50 -13.58
N GLY A 165 2.55 -24.15 -12.43
CA GLY A 165 3.64 -24.31 -11.47
C GLY A 165 4.10 -23.00 -10.84
N LEU A 166 3.18 -22.03 -10.69
CA LEU A 166 3.38 -20.72 -10.07
C LEU A 166 2.67 -20.65 -8.72
N LEU A 167 3.03 -19.65 -7.92
CA LEU A 167 2.44 -19.37 -6.62
C LEU A 167 1.66 -18.05 -6.65
N VAL A 168 0.48 -18.04 -6.03
CA VAL A 168 -0.31 -16.84 -5.70
C VAL A 168 -0.47 -16.79 -4.18
N MET A 169 0.08 -15.77 -3.54
CA MET A 169 -0.13 -15.44 -2.14
C MET A 169 -1.19 -14.33 -2.04
N GLY A 170 -2.31 -14.58 -1.37
CA GLY A 170 -3.43 -13.64 -1.25
C GLY A 170 -4.73 -14.13 -1.90
N PRO A 171 -5.76 -13.26 -2.07
CA PRO A 171 -5.78 -11.81 -1.80
C PRO A 171 -5.63 -11.46 -0.31
N ASP A 172 -5.53 -10.16 -0.01
CA ASP A 172 -5.31 -9.65 1.35
C ASP A 172 -4.06 -10.23 2.03
N CYS A 173 -3.02 -10.54 1.24
CA CYS A 173 -1.75 -11.02 1.77
C CYS A 173 -0.90 -9.84 2.23
N GLY A 174 -0.95 -9.53 3.53
CA GLY A 174 -0.22 -8.40 4.11
C GLY A 174 1.29 -8.63 4.29
N THR A 175 1.75 -9.89 4.43
CA THR A 175 3.13 -10.19 4.84
C THR A 175 3.68 -11.46 4.18
N ALA A 176 4.89 -11.39 3.64
CA ALA A 176 5.70 -12.56 3.32
C ALA A 176 7.20 -12.23 3.36
N ILE A 177 8.03 -13.25 3.60
CA ILE A 177 9.48 -13.17 3.41
C ILE A 177 9.92 -14.34 2.54
N VAL A 178 10.26 -14.06 1.28
CA VAL A 178 10.68 -15.08 0.31
C VAL A 178 12.18 -14.93 0.05
N ASN A 179 12.95 -15.97 0.35
CA ASN A 179 14.41 -15.97 0.21
C ASN A 179 15.11 -14.77 0.92
N GLY A 180 14.53 -14.31 2.03
CA GLY A 180 15.02 -13.15 2.79
C GLY A 180 14.60 -11.78 2.24
N VAL A 181 13.82 -11.74 1.15
CA VAL A 181 13.20 -10.53 0.62
C VAL A 181 11.80 -10.39 1.23
N GLY A 182 11.55 -9.26 1.91
CA GLY A 182 10.23 -8.93 2.43
C GLY A 182 9.29 -8.45 1.33
N LEU A 183 8.04 -8.95 1.35
CA LEU A 183 6.94 -8.53 0.50
C LEU A 183 5.80 -8.04 1.40
N GLY A 184 5.27 -6.84 1.13
CA GLY A 184 4.32 -6.18 2.04
C GLY A 184 4.96 -5.77 3.37
N PHE A 185 4.29 -6.00 4.49
CA PHE A 185 4.83 -5.77 5.83
C PHE A 185 5.76 -6.89 6.23
N ALA A 186 7.06 -6.62 6.22
CA ALA A 186 8.07 -7.57 6.65
C ALA A 186 8.97 -6.97 7.73
N ASN A 187 9.37 -7.83 8.66
CA ASN A 187 10.38 -7.51 9.65
C ASN A 187 11.74 -8.05 9.21
N ARG A 188 12.82 -7.36 9.61
CA ARG A 188 14.17 -7.89 9.41
C ARG A 188 14.39 -9.06 10.37
N VAL A 189 14.42 -10.26 9.83
CA VAL A 189 14.63 -11.50 10.58
C VAL A 189 16.02 -12.09 10.30
N ARG A 190 16.54 -12.87 11.25
CA ARG A 190 17.78 -13.64 11.03
C ARG A 190 17.46 -14.84 10.12
N ARG A 191 18.32 -15.10 9.12
CA ARG A 191 18.19 -16.31 8.30
C ARG A 191 18.48 -17.55 9.15
N GLY A 192 17.72 -18.61 8.92
CA GLY A 192 17.84 -19.87 9.65
C GLY A 192 17.09 -21.01 8.95
N PRO A 193 17.10 -22.22 9.53
CA PRO A 193 16.52 -23.41 8.92
C PRO A 193 14.99 -23.52 9.07
N ILE A 194 14.33 -22.54 9.70
CA ILE A 194 12.90 -22.58 10.00
C ILE A 194 12.12 -21.88 8.89
N GLY A 195 11.17 -22.60 8.27
CA GLY A 195 10.17 -22.03 7.37
C GLY A 195 8.86 -21.78 8.11
N LEU A 196 8.19 -20.67 7.80
CA LEU A 196 6.88 -20.30 8.33
C LEU A 196 5.91 -20.16 7.15
N VAL A 197 4.70 -20.70 7.31
CA VAL A 197 3.56 -20.55 6.39
C VAL A 197 2.38 -20.08 7.21
#